data_AF-A0A5S3X4I1-F1
#
_entry.id   AF-A0A5S3X4I1-F1
#
_cell.length_a   1.000
_cell.length_b   1.000
_cell.length_c   1.000
_cell.angle_alpha   90.00
_cell.angle_beta   90.00
_cell.angle_gamma   90.00
#
_symmetry.space_group_name_H-M   'P 1'
#
loop_
_entity.id
_entity.type
_entity.pdbx_description
1 polymer ?
#
loop_
_entity_poly.entity_id
_entity_poly.type
_entity_poly.pdbx_seq_one_letter_code
_entity_poly.pdbx_strand_id
1 'polypeptide(L)'
;MKTLLRHLLILLCLLFCGFSLADDEAGVLRALNDYLKGTEMGQPAQIKNAFHPQAQLLLSHDTKPFWTVSMEQYSSWFKPLNNRNRRGKILSVKIDGDIAMARLKITVAPPYQAYIDHVLLKQIAGKWQIVSKTATDQSAQYKNEKILFIASSASFHGDSDLPAGTSFSELVYAYDTFIKAGYEVDFMSTRGGALSLAYVNTSIPIHKRYLYDPEFMYAIGNSFAPEEVIASEYQAVHYLGGSNAMYEVAEHPGVQAIAMTVYEQNNGIVSSVCHGTAGIVNLKLSNGEYLVANRRVSGYPDSFERAGAEYLKEFPFMIGERIETRGGDFRYGERNKPFVEIDGRLITGQNYLSSVAVAEAMIEVLEKR
;
A
#
# COMPACT_ATOMS: atom_id res chain seq x y z
N MET A 1 -39.46 7.52 28.87
CA MET A 1 -39.26 6.06 28.68
C MET A 1 -39.29 5.62 27.22
N LYS A 2 -40.32 5.94 26.40
CA LYS A 2 -40.39 5.48 24.99
C LYS A 2 -39.26 6.00 24.09
N THR A 3 -38.74 7.21 24.33
CA THR A 3 -37.60 7.79 23.60
C THR A 3 -36.28 7.16 24.02
N LEU A 4 -36.05 6.97 25.32
CA LEU A 4 -34.84 6.32 25.85
C LEU A 4 -34.68 4.87 25.37
N LEU A 5 -35.79 4.11 25.32
CA LEU A 5 -35.81 2.75 24.80
C LEU A 5 -35.53 2.69 23.29
N ARG A 6 -35.97 3.71 22.52
CA ARG A 6 -35.70 3.84 21.08
C ARG A 6 -34.23 4.14 20.79
N HIS A 7 -33.59 4.99 21.59
CA HIS A 7 -32.16 5.29 21.45
C HIS A 7 -31.30 4.09 21.89
N LEU A 8 -31.70 3.37 22.94
CA LEU A 8 -31.02 2.13 23.36
C LEU A 8 -31.14 1.03 22.30
N LEU A 9 -32.31 0.86 21.65
CA LEU A 9 -32.48 -0.10 20.55
C LEU A 9 -31.64 0.26 19.32
N ILE A 10 -31.55 1.54 18.95
CA ILE A 10 -30.75 2.00 17.81
C ILE A 10 -29.25 1.81 18.10
N LEU A 11 -28.80 2.13 19.32
CA LEU A 11 -27.42 1.90 19.74
C LEU A 11 -27.06 0.41 19.74
N LEU A 12 -27.96 -0.45 20.22
CA LEU A 12 -27.78 -1.91 20.23
C LEU A 12 -27.77 -2.48 18.81
N CYS A 13 -28.66 -2.04 17.91
CA CYS A 13 -28.66 -2.45 16.50
C CYS A 13 -27.40 -2.01 15.76
N LEU A 14 -26.88 -0.80 16.00
CA LEU A 14 -25.64 -0.31 15.40
C LEU A 14 -24.42 -1.11 15.89
N LEU A 15 -24.38 -1.45 17.18
CA LEU A 15 -23.34 -2.30 17.77
C LEU A 15 -23.37 -3.73 17.19
N PHE A 16 -24.55 -4.36 17.09
CA PHE A 16 -24.67 -5.71 16.52
C PHE A 16 -24.35 -5.75 15.02
N CYS A 17 -24.78 -4.74 14.25
CA CYS A 17 -24.52 -4.69 12.81
C CYS A 17 -23.03 -4.43 12.51
N GLY A 18 -22.37 -3.57 13.28
CA GLY A 18 -20.92 -3.35 13.18
C GLY A 18 -20.10 -4.59 13.55
N PHE A 19 -20.53 -5.35 14.57
CA PHE A 19 -19.86 -6.59 14.96
C PHE A 19 -20.01 -7.70 13.90
N SER A 20 -21.19 -7.85 13.31
CA SER A 20 -21.45 -8.84 12.24
C SER A 20 -20.62 -8.55 10.99
N LEU A 21 -20.55 -7.29 10.56
CA LEU A 21 -19.78 -6.91 9.36
C LEU A 21 -18.28 -7.15 9.53
N ALA A 22 -17.72 -6.84 10.71
CA ALA A 22 -16.32 -7.10 11.01
C ALA A 22 -16.00 -8.61 11.05
N ASP A 23 -16.92 -9.43 11.59
CA ASP A 23 -16.77 -10.89 11.61
C ASP A 23 -16.90 -11.50 10.21
N ASP A 24 -17.81 -10.98 9.38
CA ASP A 24 -17.96 -11.37 7.99
C ASP A 24 -16.72 -11.04 7.16
N GLU A 25 -16.18 -9.83 7.30
CA GLU A 25 -14.94 -9.43 6.64
C GLU A 25 -13.78 -10.32 7.06
N ALA A 26 -13.59 -10.55 8.37
CA ALA A 26 -12.56 -11.44 8.87
C ALA A 26 -12.72 -12.88 8.34
N GLY A 27 -13.96 -13.36 8.22
CA GLY A 27 -14.28 -14.67 7.67
C GLY A 27 -13.97 -14.81 6.17
N VAL A 28 -14.33 -13.80 5.37
CA VAL A 28 -13.99 -13.73 3.94
C VAL A 28 -12.47 -13.68 3.76
N LEU A 29 -11.79 -12.78 4.47
CA LEU A 29 -10.34 -12.64 4.40
C LEU A 29 -9.63 -13.94 4.81
N ARG A 30 -10.14 -14.67 5.80
CA ARG A 30 -9.61 -15.98 6.19
C ARG A 30 -9.69 -17.00 5.05
N ALA A 31 -10.85 -17.10 4.39
CA ALA A 31 -11.02 -18.01 3.25
C ALA A 31 -10.10 -17.63 2.08
N LEU A 32 -9.99 -16.33 1.77
CA LEU A 32 -9.08 -15.83 0.73
C LEU A 32 -7.62 -16.10 1.09
N ASN A 33 -7.21 -15.86 2.33
CA ASN A 33 -5.83 -16.10 2.78
C ASN A 33 -5.49 -17.59 2.79
N ASP A 34 -6.41 -18.47 3.18
CA ASP A 34 -6.21 -19.92 3.06
C ASP A 34 -5.99 -20.34 1.60
N TYR A 35 -6.72 -19.73 0.66
CA TYR A 35 -6.50 -19.95 -0.76
C TYR A 35 -5.11 -19.44 -1.20
N LEU A 36 -4.81 -18.17 -0.94
CA LEU A 36 -3.57 -17.54 -1.40
C LEU A 36 -2.34 -18.21 -0.77
N LYS A 37 -2.30 -18.36 0.55
CA LYS A 37 -1.21 -19.02 1.27
C LYS A 37 -1.13 -20.52 0.97
N GLY A 38 -2.27 -21.20 0.84
CA GLY A 38 -2.29 -22.60 0.45
C GLY A 38 -1.64 -22.81 -0.92
N THR A 39 -1.90 -21.94 -1.89
CA THR A 39 -1.28 -22.03 -3.21
C THR A 39 0.19 -21.63 -3.23
N GLU A 40 0.56 -20.56 -2.50
CA GLU A 40 1.95 -20.10 -2.32
C GLU A 40 2.83 -21.16 -1.65
N MET A 41 2.33 -21.78 -0.57
CA MET A 41 3.09 -22.77 0.20
C MET A 41 2.99 -24.19 -0.37
N GLY A 42 2.16 -24.42 -1.38
CA GLY A 42 1.97 -25.73 -1.98
C GLY A 42 1.24 -26.71 -1.06
N GLN A 43 0.17 -26.26 -0.39
CA GLN A 43 -0.57 -27.02 0.63
C GLN A 43 -2.01 -27.35 0.15
N PRO A 44 -2.23 -28.49 -0.54
CA PRO A 44 -3.54 -28.88 -1.05
C PRO A 44 -4.67 -28.88 -0.03
N ALA A 45 -4.39 -29.29 1.21
CA ALA A 45 -5.40 -29.33 2.26
C ALA A 45 -5.89 -27.92 2.65
N GLN A 46 -4.97 -26.94 2.72
CA GLN A 46 -5.32 -25.55 3.01
C GLN A 46 -6.12 -24.94 1.86
N ILE A 47 -5.71 -25.21 0.61
CA ILE A 47 -6.48 -24.80 -0.58
C ILE A 47 -7.90 -25.37 -0.50
N LYS A 48 -8.06 -26.67 -0.22
CA LYS A 48 -9.38 -27.30 -0.09
C LYS A 48 -10.21 -26.68 1.04
N ASN A 49 -9.59 -26.25 2.14
CA ASN A 49 -10.29 -25.61 3.25
C ASN A 49 -10.98 -24.28 2.86
N ALA A 50 -10.36 -23.54 1.93
CA ALA A 50 -10.88 -22.27 1.41
C ALA A 50 -12.10 -22.43 0.49
N PHE A 51 -12.26 -23.59 -0.15
CA PHE A 51 -13.31 -23.82 -1.16
C PHE A 51 -14.44 -24.68 -0.60
N HIS A 52 -15.63 -24.49 -1.16
CA HIS A 52 -16.71 -25.46 -1.01
C HIS A 52 -16.37 -26.73 -1.84
N PRO A 53 -16.72 -27.95 -1.39
CA PRO A 53 -16.44 -29.18 -2.14
C PRO A 53 -17.06 -29.20 -3.56
N GLN A 54 -18.16 -28.48 -3.74
CA GLN A 54 -18.85 -28.33 -5.04
C GLN A 54 -18.47 -27.02 -5.77
N ALA A 55 -17.37 -26.37 -5.41
CA ALA A 55 -16.98 -25.12 -6.03
C ALA A 55 -16.73 -25.30 -7.55
N GLN A 56 -17.18 -24.32 -8.33
CA GLN A 56 -17.00 -24.31 -9.78
C GLN A 56 -15.77 -23.50 -10.17
N LEU A 57 -14.71 -24.16 -10.61
CA LEU A 57 -13.51 -23.51 -11.15
C LEU A 57 -13.64 -23.50 -12.67
N LEU A 58 -13.90 -22.32 -13.21
CA LEU A 58 -14.13 -22.05 -14.62
C LEU A 58 -12.89 -21.35 -15.19
N LEU A 59 -11.94 -22.13 -15.68
CA LEU A 59 -10.65 -21.65 -16.19
C LEU A 59 -10.61 -21.70 -17.72
N SER A 60 -9.52 -21.19 -18.29
CA SER A 60 -9.24 -21.24 -19.72
C SER A 60 -7.75 -21.46 -19.97
N HIS A 61 -7.42 -22.04 -21.12
CA HIS A 61 -6.10 -22.00 -21.75
C HIS A 61 -6.27 -22.17 -23.27
N ASP A 62 -5.20 -22.02 -24.05
CA ASP A 62 -5.24 -21.87 -25.51
C ASP A 62 -6.09 -22.90 -26.27
N THR A 63 -6.09 -24.16 -25.83
CA THR A 63 -6.84 -25.25 -26.48
C THR A 63 -8.16 -25.57 -25.82
N LYS A 64 -8.50 -24.92 -24.70
CA LYS A 64 -9.72 -25.15 -23.94
C LYS A 64 -10.24 -23.82 -23.34
N PRO A 65 -10.95 -23.00 -24.14
CA PRO A 65 -11.40 -21.67 -23.72
C PRO A 65 -12.45 -21.71 -22.60
N PHE A 66 -13.11 -22.86 -22.42
CA PHE A 66 -14.01 -23.12 -21.29
C PHE A 66 -13.61 -24.45 -20.63
N TRP A 67 -12.95 -24.39 -19.50
CA TRP A 67 -12.44 -25.54 -18.78
C TRP A 67 -12.93 -25.56 -17.33
N THR A 68 -13.83 -26.51 -17.04
CA THR A 68 -14.23 -26.81 -15.66
C THR A 68 -13.21 -27.71 -14.99
N VAL A 69 -12.73 -27.32 -13.81
CA VAL A 69 -11.73 -28.04 -13.01
C VAL A 69 -12.34 -28.43 -11.66
N SER A 70 -12.17 -29.69 -11.24
CA SER A 70 -12.61 -30.10 -9.90
C SER A 70 -11.62 -29.61 -8.83
N MET A 71 -12.06 -29.55 -7.57
CA MET A 71 -11.18 -29.19 -6.47
C MET A 71 -10.05 -30.21 -6.26
N GLU A 72 -10.32 -31.50 -6.49
CA GLU A 72 -9.30 -32.55 -6.46
C GLU A 72 -8.23 -32.29 -7.51
N GLN A 73 -8.64 -31.99 -8.75
CA GLN A 73 -7.74 -31.69 -9.84
C GLN A 73 -6.94 -30.41 -9.53
N TYR A 74 -7.61 -29.32 -9.19
CA TYR A 74 -6.95 -28.03 -8.96
C TYR A 74 -5.94 -28.09 -7.82
N SER A 75 -6.35 -28.62 -6.66
CA SER A 75 -5.47 -28.72 -5.50
C SER A 75 -4.27 -29.65 -5.72
N SER A 76 -4.38 -30.64 -6.62
CA SER A 76 -3.26 -31.56 -6.95
C SER A 76 -2.08 -30.87 -7.67
N TRP A 77 -2.29 -29.69 -8.25
CA TRP A 77 -1.24 -28.92 -8.93
C TRP A 77 -0.23 -28.32 -7.96
N PHE A 78 -0.61 -28.19 -6.69
CA PHE A 78 0.19 -27.51 -5.67
C PHE A 78 0.89 -28.55 -4.80
N LYS A 79 2.23 -28.52 -4.77
CA LYS A 79 3.05 -29.43 -3.96
C LYS A 79 4.00 -28.62 -3.08
N PRO A 80 4.31 -29.08 -1.85
CA PRO A 80 5.24 -28.37 -0.98
C PRO A 80 6.58 -28.14 -1.68
N LEU A 81 7.20 -26.99 -1.40
CA LEU A 81 8.52 -26.58 -1.91
C LEU A 81 8.62 -26.23 -3.41
N ASN A 82 7.63 -26.56 -4.24
CA ASN A 82 7.65 -26.28 -5.68
C ASN A 82 7.08 -24.89 -6.07
N ASN A 83 6.47 -24.16 -5.11
CA ASN A 83 5.69 -22.95 -5.38
C ASN A 83 6.28 -21.67 -4.75
N ARG A 84 7.56 -21.66 -4.35
CA ARG A 84 8.20 -20.50 -3.69
C ARG A 84 8.11 -19.19 -4.48
N ASN A 85 7.87 -19.31 -5.78
CA ASN A 85 7.80 -18.27 -6.78
C ASN A 85 6.39 -17.67 -6.95
N ARG A 86 5.37 -18.23 -6.28
CA ARG A 86 3.98 -17.78 -6.36
C ARG A 86 3.65 -16.83 -5.22
N ARG A 87 3.07 -15.67 -5.53
CA ARG A 87 2.57 -14.68 -4.57
C ARG A 87 1.11 -14.35 -4.86
N GLY A 88 0.33 -14.18 -3.80
CA GLY A 88 -1.07 -13.79 -3.88
C GLY A 88 -1.32 -12.44 -3.21
N LYS A 89 -2.12 -11.58 -3.84
CA LYS A 89 -2.55 -10.29 -3.30
C LYS A 89 -4.07 -10.15 -3.47
N ILE A 90 -4.76 -9.69 -2.43
CA ILE A 90 -6.17 -9.30 -2.54
C ILE A 90 -6.22 -7.89 -3.12
N LEU A 91 -6.97 -7.71 -4.22
CA LEU A 91 -7.13 -6.41 -4.87
C LEU A 91 -8.40 -5.71 -4.40
N SER A 92 -9.50 -6.44 -4.20
CA SER A 92 -10.75 -5.87 -3.70
C SER A 92 -11.62 -6.95 -3.10
N VAL A 93 -12.42 -6.59 -2.09
CA VAL A 93 -13.48 -7.43 -1.51
C VAL A 93 -14.77 -6.64 -1.46
N LYS A 94 -15.88 -7.27 -1.82
CA LYS A 94 -17.23 -6.73 -1.63
C LYS A 94 -18.11 -7.79 -0.97
N ILE A 95 -18.75 -7.44 0.13
CA ILE A 95 -19.65 -8.31 0.89
C ILE A 95 -21.07 -7.77 0.74
N ASP A 96 -22.00 -8.64 0.36
CA ASP A 96 -23.42 -8.34 0.18
C ASP A 96 -24.23 -9.42 0.92
N GLY A 97 -24.41 -9.26 2.23
CA GLY A 97 -25.10 -10.26 3.05
C GLY A 97 -24.30 -11.56 3.19
N ASP A 98 -24.88 -12.69 2.81
CA ASP A 98 -24.25 -14.02 2.91
C ASP A 98 -23.38 -14.39 1.69
N ILE A 99 -23.12 -13.44 0.80
CA ILE A 99 -22.24 -13.60 -0.36
C ILE A 99 -21.15 -12.53 -0.39
N ALA A 100 -20.02 -12.87 -1.00
CA ALA A 100 -18.94 -11.92 -1.24
C ALA A 100 -18.28 -12.16 -2.60
N MET A 101 -17.77 -11.08 -3.21
CA MET A 101 -16.94 -11.13 -4.40
C MET A 101 -15.55 -10.61 -4.07
N ALA A 102 -14.52 -11.26 -4.60
CA ALA A 102 -13.17 -10.73 -4.50
C ALA A 102 -12.41 -10.83 -5.81
N ARG A 103 -11.51 -9.86 -6.01
CA ARG A 103 -10.51 -9.84 -7.08
C ARG A 103 -9.15 -10.08 -6.43
N LEU A 104 -8.40 -11.03 -6.97
CA LEU A 104 -7.09 -11.41 -6.44
C LEU A 104 -6.06 -11.35 -7.57
N LYS A 105 -4.87 -10.85 -7.28
CA LYS A 105 -3.73 -10.96 -8.18
C LYS A 105 -2.86 -12.12 -7.74
N ILE A 106 -2.53 -12.99 -8.68
CA ILE A 106 -1.57 -14.06 -8.51
C ILE A 106 -0.36 -13.75 -9.39
N THR A 107 0.81 -13.71 -8.78
CA THR A 107 2.08 -13.56 -9.48
C THR A 107 2.88 -14.84 -9.37
N VAL A 108 3.55 -15.26 -10.44
CA VAL A 108 4.50 -16.39 -10.44
C VAL A 108 5.79 -15.91 -11.10
N ALA A 109 6.96 -16.06 -10.47
CA ALA A 109 8.24 -15.64 -11.07
C ALA A 109 9.45 -16.46 -10.58
N PRO A 110 10.37 -16.95 -11.45
CA PRO A 110 10.46 -16.77 -12.91
C PRO A 110 9.92 -17.96 -13.76
N PRO A 111 9.49 -17.73 -15.04
CA PRO A 111 9.29 -16.42 -15.67
C PRO A 111 8.12 -15.69 -15.03
N TYR A 112 8.11 -14.36 -15.09
CA TYR A 112 7.03 -13.57 -14.50
C TYR A 112 5.71 -13.81 -15.25
N GLN A 113 4.69 -14.18 -14.50
CA GLN A 113 3.32 -14.29 -14.95
C GLN A 113 2.41 -13.63 -13.93
N ALA A 114 1.41 -12.91 -14.39
CA ALA A 114 0.39 -12.29 -13.56
C ALA A 114 -0.99 -12.75 -14.00
N TYR A 115 -1.78 -13.25 -13.06
CA TYR A 115 -3.16 -13.66 -13.27
C TYR A 115 -4.08 -12.85 -12.37
N ILE A 116 -5.26 -12.52 -12.89
CA ILE A 116 -6.35 -11.98 -12.09
C ILE A 116 -7.38 -13.06 -11.88
N ASP A 117 -7.59 -13.42 -10.62
CA ASP A 117 -8.63 -14.34 -10.19
C ASP A 117 -9.85 -13.54 -9.74
N HIS A 118 -11.02 -13.93 -10.24
CA HIS A 118 -12.31 -13.46 -9.70
C HIS A 118 -12.95 -14.62 -8.96
N VAL A 119 -13.31 -14.39 -7.70
CA VAL A 119 -13.91 -15.40 -6.83
C VAL A 119 -15.25 -14.94 -6.28
N LEU A 120 -16.19 -15.87 -6.21
CA LEU A 120 -17.45 -15.73 -5.50
C LEU A 120 -17.37 -16.59 -4.24
N LEU A 121 -17.68 -15.99 -3.10
CA LEU A 121 -17.76 -16.66 -1.80
C LEU A 121 -19.20 -16.66 -1.30
N LYS A 122 -19.52 -17.66 -0.48
CA LYS A 122 -20.78 -17.76 0.23
C LYS A 122 -20.53 -18.15 1.68
N GLN A 123 -21.30 -17.59 2.59
CA GLN A 123 -21.36 -18.02 3.97
C GLN A 123 -22.30 -19.23 4.07
N ILE A 124 -21.75 -20.37 4.46
CA ILE A 124 -22.48 -21.64 4.58
C ILE A 124 -22.25 -22.17 5.99
N ALA A 125 -23.32 -22.27 6.78
CA ALA A 125 -23.26 -22.73 8.17
C ALA A 125 -22.20 -21.99 9.03
N GLY A 126 -22.11 -20.66 8.90
CA GLY A 126 -21.17 -19.82 9.64
C GLY A 126 -19.73 -19.84 9.13
N LYS A 127 -19.45 -20.51 8.00
CA LYS A 127 -18.13 -20.53 7.35
C LYS A 127 -18.19 -19.90 5.97
N TRP A 128 -17.33 -18.92 5.73
CA TRP A 128 -17.11 -18.38 4.39
C TRP A 128 -16.28 -19.35 3.53
N GLN A 129 -16.75 -19.64 2.33
CA GLN A 129 -16.09 -20.55 1.39
C GLN A 129 -16.17 -20.02 -0.03
N ILE A 130 -15.11 -20.21 -0.82
CA ILE A 130 -15.10 -19.93 -2.25
C ILE A 130 -15.99 -20.97 -2.95
N VAL A 131 -17.03 -20.52 -3.64
CA VAL A 131 -18.00 -21.35 -4.37
C VAL A 131 -17.82 -21.29 -5.89
N SER A 132 -17.17 -20.23 -6.39
CA SER A 132 -16.79 -20.15 -7.80
C SER A 132 -15.50 -19.36 -7.97
N LYS A 133 -14.72 -19.72 -8.99
CA LYS A 133 -13.50 -19.03 -9.38
C LYS A 133 -13.35 -19.03 -10.90
N THR A 134 -12.94 -17.90 -11.46
CA THR A 134 -12.37 -17.80 -12.80
C THR A 134 -11.01 -17.09 -12.75
N ALA A 135 -10.25 -17.13 -13.84
CA ALA A 135 -8.94 -16.51 -13.94
C ALA A 135 -8.67 -16.01 -15.37
N THR A 136 -7.88 -14.95 -15.49
CA THR A 136 -7.37 -14.45 -16.76
C THR A 136 -5.90 -14.06 -16.63
N ASP A 137 -5.12 -14.29 -17.68
CA ASP A 137 -3.72 -13.86 -17.79
C ASP A 137 -3.68 -12.35 -18.08
N GLN A 138 -2.90 -11.63 -17.28
CA GLN A 138 -2.61 -10.21 -17.43
C GLN A 138 -1.11 -9.91 -17.40
N SER A 139 -0.27 -10.90 -17.67
CA SER A 139 1.19 -10.79 -17.64
C SER A 139 1.70 -9.63 -18.50
N ALA A 140 1.06 -9.38 -19.66
CA ALA A 140 1.42 -8.28 -20.56
C ALA A 140 1.17 -6.86 -19.99
N GLN A 141 0.44 -6.73 -18.88
CA GLN A 141 0.10 -5.44 -18.28
C GLN A 141 1.09 -4.97 -17.20
N TYR A 142 2.02 -5.83 -16.76
CA TYR A 142 2.89 -5.56 -15.62
C TYR A 142 4.37 -5.72 -15.98
N LYS A 143 5.21 -4.77 -15.55
CA LYS A 143 6.67 -4.85 -15.74
C LYS A 143 7.38 -5.79 -14.75
N ASN A 144 6.69 -6.33 -13.75
CA ASN A 144 7.29 -7.02 -12.58
C ASN A 144 8.25 -6.13 -11.79
N GLU A 145 7.89 -4.86 -11.66
CA GLU A 145 8.70 -3.86 -10.97
C GLU A 145 7.83 -3.18 -9.94
N LYS A 146 8.24 -3.25 -8.66
CA LYS A 146 7.44 -2.74 -7.55
C LYS A 146 8.07 -1.52 -6.90
N ILE A 147 7.21 -0.58 -6.53
CA ILE A 147 7.51 0.59 -5.72
C ILE A 147 6.73 0.47 -4.41
N LEU A 148 7.41 0.68 -3.28
CA LEU A 148 6.76 0.71 -1.97
C LEU A 148 6.48 2.15 -1.56
N PHE A 149 5.22 2.50 -1.42
CA PHE A 149 4.80 3.78 -0.85
C PHE A 149 4.77 3.66 0.67
N ILE A 150 5.41 4.62 1.35
CA ILE A 150 5.56 4.65 2.81
C ILE A 150 4.81 5.84 3.36
N ALA A 151 3.94 5.59 4.34
CA ALA A 151 3.16 6.61 5.04
C ALA A 151 3.21 6.44 6.56
N SER A 152 2.83 7.49 7.29
CA SER A 152 2.56 7.39 8.73
C SER A 152 1.14 6.87 8.98
N SER A 153 0.96 6.10 10.04
CA SER A 153 -0.37 5.73 10.56
C SER A 153 -0.95 6.80 11.50
N ALA A 154 -0.19 7.86 11.84
CA ALA A 154 -0.67 8.94 12.68
C ALA A 154 -1.90 9.64 12.06
N SER A 155 -2.93 9.85 12.89
CA SER A 155 -4.18 10.53 12.51
C SER A 155 -4.31 11.92 13.13
N PHE A 156 -3.40 12.28 14.04
CA PHE A 156 -3.37 13.56 14.73
C PHE A 156 -1.95 14.10 14.78
N HIS A 157 -1.85 15.39 15.01
CA HIS A 157 -0.58 16.07 15.23
C HIS A 157 -0.09 15.82 16.66
N GLY A 158 0.94 14.99 16.82
CA GLY A 158 1.52 14.68 18.14
C GLY A 158 0.47 14.13 19.11
N ASP A 159 0.42 14.71 20.30
CA ASP A 159 -0.54 14.33 21.35
C ASP A 159 -1.81 15.22 21.34
N SER A 160 -1.96 16.08 20.33
CA SER A 160 -3.11 16.98 20.19
C SER A 160 -4.31 16.32 19.51
N ASP A 161 -5.47 16.99 19.54
CA ASP A 161 -6.67 16.60 18.80
C ASP A 161 -6.72 17.18 17.36
N LEU A 162 -5.64 17.81 16.88
CA LEU A 162 -5.60 18.40 15.54
C LEU A 162 -5.43 17.30 14.49
N PRO A 163 -6.36 17.14 13.52
CA PRO A 163 -6.25 16.10 12.51
C PRO A 163 -5.00 16.20 11.65
N ALA A 164 -4.35 15.07 11.44
CA ALA A 164 -3.23 14.90 10.51
C ALA A 164 -3.52 13.73 9.56
N GLY A 165 -2.98 13.80 8.35
CA GLY A 165 -3.15 12.71 7.38
C GLY A 165 -2.19 12.82 6.23
N THR A 166 -2.08 11.71 5.51
CA THR A 166 -1.34 11.59 4.27
C THR A 166 -2.03 12.42 3.19
N SER A 167 -1.27 13.23 2.48
CA SER A 167 -1.80 14.11 1.45
C SER A 167 -2.37 13.28 0.30
N PHE A 168 -3.71 13.30 0.14
CA PHE A 168 -4.36 12.51 -0.91
C PHE A 168 -3.91 12.93 -2.31
N SER A 169 -3.60 14.21 -2.51
CA SER A 169 -3.03 14.72 -3.76
C SER A 169 -1.66 14.10 -4.04
N GLU A 170 -0.75 14.13 -3.06
CA GLU A 170 0.60 13.56 -3.24
C GLU A 170 0.53 12.06 -3.57
N LEU A 171 -0.34 11.35 -2.85
CA LEU A 171 -0.61 9.94 -3.03
C LEU A 171 -1.11 9.61 -4.45
N VAL A 172 -2.21 10.23 -4.90
CA VAL A 172 -2.87 9.82 -6.15
C VAL A 172 -2.11 10.25 -7.40
N TYR A 173 -1.41 11.39 -7.37
CA TYR A 173 -0.60 11.82 -8.52
C TYR A 173 0.65 10.96 -8.70
N ALA A 174 1.34 10.61 -7.61
CA ALA A 174 2.47 9.69 -7.68
C ALA A 174 2.00 8.30 -8.13
N TYR A 175 0.92 7.78 -7.52
CA TYR A 175 0.36 6.47 -7.86
C TYR A 175 -0.06 6.38 -9.35
N ASP A 176 -0.82 7.34 -9.87
CA ASP A 176 -1.25 7.35 -11.29
C ASP A 176 -0.06 7.36 -12.25
N THR A 177 1.01 8.07 -11.90
CA THR A 177 2.24 8.13 -12.70
C THR A 177 2.92 6.76 -12.79
N PHE A 178 3.10 6.07 -11.67
CA PHE A 178 3.71 4.73 -11.65
C PHE A 178 2.85 3.68 -12.35
N ILE A 179 1.54 3.66 -12.10
CA ILE A 179 0.63 2.69 -12.72
C ILE A 179 0.60 2.86 -14.25
N LYS A 180 0.58 4.10 -14.75
CA LYS A 180 0.65 4.37 -16.20
C LYS A 180 1.96 3.91 -16.84
N ALA A 181 3.05 3.91 -16.08
CA ALA A 181 4.35 3.42 -16.52
C ALA A 181 4.52 1.89 -16.36
N GLY A 182 3.49 1.17 -15.89
CA GLY A 182 3.47 -0.29 -15.78
C GLY A 182 4.09 -0.84 -14.49
N TYR A 183 4.42 0.02 -13.53
CA TYR A 183 4.89 -0.38 -12.20
C TYR A 183 3.74 -0.86 -11.34
N GLU A 184 4.06 -1.74 -10.40
CA GLU A 184 3.18 -2.08 -9.29
C GLU A 184 3.49 -1.19 -8.10
N VAL A 185 2.45 -0.76 -7.39
CA VAL A 185 2.59 0.03 -6.16
C VAL A 185 1.94 -0.71 -5.01
N ASP A 186 2.72 -0.95 -3.97
CA ASP A 186 2.27 -1.42 -2.67
C ASP A 186 2.35 -0.28 -1.66
N PHE A 187 1.54 -0.36 -0.60
CA PHE A 187 1.50 0.64 0.46
C PHE A 187 1.91 0.00 1.78
N MET A 188 2.76 0.68 2.53
CA MET A 188 3.08 0.36 3.92
C MET A 188 2.80 1.58 4.79
N SER A 189 2.33 1.35 6.01
CA SER A 189 2.34 2.36 7.06
C SER A 189 2.99 1.84 8.33
N THR A 190 3.31 2.74 9.27
CA THR A 190 4.02 2.42 10.52
C THR A 190 3.30 1.38 11.39
N ARG A 191 1.99 1.21 11.23
CA ARG A 191 1.20 0.15 11.91
C ARG A 191 0.44 -0.77 10.95
N GLY A 192 0.57 -0.58 9.64
CA GLY A 192 -0.31 -1.22 8.66
C GLY A 192 -1.77 -0.74 8.75
N GLY A 193 -2.65 -1.38 7.98
CA GLY A 193 -4.08 -1.07 7.92
C GLY A 193 -4.37 0.20 7.12
N ALA A 194 -5.45 0.90 7.48
CA ALA A 194 -5.92 2.05 6.72
C ALA A 194 -5.04 3.29 6.89
N LEU A 195 -4.70 3.94 5.78
CA LEU A 195 -4.03 5.23 5.82
C LEU A 195 -5.00 6.33 6.29
N SER A 196 -4.53 7.22 7.18
CA SER A 196 -5.23 8.48 7.47
C SER A 196 -5.06 9.42 6.28
N LEU A 197 -6.16 9.92 5.70
CA LEU A 197 -6.13 10.76 4.51
C LEU A 197 -6.45 12.22 4.83
N ALA A 198 -5.72 13.14 4.21
CA ALA A 198 -5.98 14.57 4.23
C ALA A 198 -6.23 15.13 2.83
N TYR A 199 -6.94 16.25 2.75
CA TYR A 199 -7.15 17.05 1.53
C TYR A 199 -7.89 16.33 0.38
N VAL A 200 -8.75 15.36 0.70
CA VAL A 200 -9.64 14.73 -0.29
C VAL A 200 -10.62 15.76 -0.85
N ASN A 201 -10.74 15.83 -2.18
CA ASN A 201 -11.61 16.81 -2.86
C ASN A 201 -12.15 16.21 -4.16
N THR A 202 -13.41 15.81 -4.16
CA THR A 202 -14.07 15.16 -5.30
C THR A 202 -14.40 16.09 -6.46
N SER A 203 -14.17 17.40 -6.32
CA SER A 203 -14.20 18.35 -7.44
C SER A 203 -12.97 18.22 -8.34
N ILE A 204 -11.87 17.63 -7.83
CA ILE A 204 -10.67 17.34 -8.60
C ILE A 204 -10.85 15.97 -9.29
N PRO A 205 -10.77 15.87 -10.63
CA PRO A 205 -11.07 14.64 -11.35
C PRO A 205 -10.26 13.42 -10.92
N ILE A 206 -8.95 13.57 -10.70
CA ILE A 206 -8.09 12.46 -10.28
C ILE A 206 -8.41 12.00 -8.85
N HIS A 207 -8.70 12.93 -7.93
CA HIS A 207 -9.16 12.58 -6.59
C HIS A 207 -10.46 11.79 -6.66
N LYS A 208 -11.43 12.25 -7.45
CA LYS A 208 -12.71 11.56 -7.64
C LYS A 208 -12.51 10.16 -8.21
N ARG A 209 -11.68 10.02 -9.25
CA ARG A 209 -11.38 8.72 -9.88
C ARG A 209 -10.89 7.72 -8.85
N TYR A 210 -9.86 8.07 -8.07
CA TYR A 210 -9.26 7.14 -7.11
C TYR A 210 -10.08 6.93 -5.85
N LEU A 211 -10.83 7.94 -5.39
CA LEU A 211 -11.73 7.78 -4.25
C LEU A 211 -12.84 6.74 -4.53
N TYR A 212 -13.24 6.59 -5.80
CA TYR A 212 -14.23 5.60 -6.23
C TYR A 212 -13.60 4.38 -6.92
N ASP A 213 -12.28 4.22 -6.87
CA ASP A 213 -11.59 3.04 -7.37
C ASP A 213 -11.51 1.99 -6.24
N PRO A 214 -12.21 0.85 -6.35
CA PRO A 214 -12.27 -0.12 -5.27
C PRO A 214 -10.94 -0.83 -5.02
N GLU A 215 -10.07 -0.98 -6.03
CA GLU A 215 -8.77 -1.64 -5.83
C GLU A 215 -7.79 -0.71 -5.14
N PHE A 216 -7.75 0.55 -5.57
CA PHE A 216 -6.94 1.57 -4.91
C PHE A 216 -7.38 1.79 -3.47
N MET A 217 -8.69 1.98 -3.23
CA MET A 217 -9.22 2.18 -1.88
C MET A 217 -9.00 0.98 -0.97
N TYR A 218 -9.10 -0.25 -1.51
CA TYR A 218 -8.74 -1.45 -0.76
C TYR A 218 -7.24 -1.46 -0.40
N ALA A 219 -6.37 -1.11 -1.35
CA ALA A 219 -4.92 -1.11 -1.13
C ALA A 219 -4.48 -0.10 -0.06
N ILE A 220 -5.05 1.11 -0.05
CA ILE A 220 -4.74 2.11 0.99
C ILE A 220 -5.52 1.89 2.30
N GLY A 221 -6.60 1.11 2.27
CA GLY A 221 -7.32 0.64 3.45
C GLY A 221 -6.63 -0.53 4.16
N ASN A 222 -5.76 -1.24 3.45
CA ASN A 222 -5.06 -2.45 3.90
C ASN A 222 -3.56 -2.36 3.62
N SER A 223 -2.93 -1.23 3.98
CA SER A 223 -1.47 -1.09 3.86
C SER A 223 -0.76 -2.12 4.72
N PHE A 224 0.41 -2.57 4.26
CA PHE A 224 1.25 -3.48 5.01
C PHE A 224 1.77 -2.83 6.29
N ALA A 225 1.84 -3.60 7.37
CA ALA A 225 2.74 -3.32 8.47
C ALA A 225 4.19 -3.66 8.05
N PRO A 226 5.22 -3.07 8.68
CA PRO A 226 6.62 -3.31 8.30
C PRO A 226 7.01 -4.79 8.30
N GLU A 227 6.44 -5.60 9.19
CA GLU A 227 6.73 -7.04 9.31
C GLU A 227 6.18 -7.87 8.14
N GLU A 228 5.23 -7.33 7.38
CA GLU A 228 4.62 -7.99 6.22
C GLU A 228 5.37 -7.69 4.92
N VAL A 229 6.29 -6.72 4.94
CA VAL A 229 7.00 -6.24 3.75
C VAL A 229 8.23 -7.10 3.47
N ILE A 230 8.27 -7.68 2.27
CA ILE A 230 9.46 -8.36 1.74
C ILE A 230 10.30 -7.34 0.95
N ALA A 231 11.23 -6.67 1.62
CA ALA A 231 11.99 -5.55 1.05
C ALA A 231 12.71 -5.87 -0.28
N SER A 232 13.14 -7.13 -0.49
CA SER A 232 13.80 -7.57 -1.72
C SER A 232 12.91 -7.51 -2.97
N GLU A 233 11.59 -7.37 -2.82
CA GLU A 233 10.66 -7.28 -3.96
C GLU A 233 10.58 -5.86 -4.57
N TYR A 234 11.17 -4.85 -3.93
CA TYR A 234 11.00 -3.45 -4.32
C TYR A 234 12.27 -2.85 -4.94
N GLN A 235 12.08 -2.12 -6.03
CA GLN A 235 13.16 -1.35 -6.68
C GLN A 235 13.29 0.06 -6.09
N ALA A 236 12.25 0.54 -5.42
CA ALA A 236 12.27 1.83 -4.77
C ALA A 236 11.30 1.92 -3.60
N VAL A 237 11.61 2.82 -2.68
CA VAL A 237 10.69 3.33 -1.66
C VAL A 237 10.37 4.79 -1.93
N HIS A 238 9.10 5.18 -1.71
CA HIS A 238 8.63 6.55 -1.86
C HIS A 238 7.86 6.98 -0.60
N TYR A 239 8.42 7.92 0.15
CA TYR A 239 7.82 8.49 1.35
C TYR A 239 6.82 9.58 0.96
N LEU A 240 5.55 9.30 1.25
CA LEU A 240 4.44 10.21 1.04
C LEU A 240 4.44 11.30 2.11
N GLY A 241 4.08 12.52 1.74
CA GLY A 241 3.87 13.61 2.69
C GLY A 241 2.42 13.77 3.11
N GLY A 242 2.05 15.01 3.40
CA GLY A 242 0.98 15.32 4.34
C GLY A 242 1.52 15.45 5.77
N SER A 243 0.80 16.16 6.61
CA SER A 243 1.34 16.57 7.90
C SER A 243 1.63 15.41 8.85
N ASN A 244 0.98 14.26 8.66
CA ASN A 244 1.22 13.09 9.51
C ASN A 244 2.59 12.44 9.28
N ALA A 245 3.26 12.72 8.15
CA ALA A 245 4.58 12.19 7.84
C ALA A 245 5.67 12.64 8.83
N MET A 246 5.41 13.71 9.59
CA MET A 246 6.27 14.17 10.68
C MET A 246 6.34 13.19 11.86
N TYR A 247 5.41 12.24 11.97
CA TYR A 247 5.27 11.37 13.13
C TYR A 247 5.53 9.92 12.78
N GLU A 248 6.11 9.19 13.75
CA GLU A 248 6.34 7.74 13.75
C GLU A 248 7.38 7.24 12.72
N VAL A 249 7.31 7.69 11.47
CA VAL A 249 8.06 7.15 10.32
C VAL A 249 9.57 7.29 10.49
N ALA A 250 10.04 8.46 10.93
CA ALA A 250 11.47 8.77 11.03
C ALA A 250 12.20 7.93 12.09
N GLU A 251 11.49 7.47 13.12
CA GLU A 251 12.06 6.73 14.26
C GLU A 251 11.74 5.22 14.19
N HIS A 252 10.93 4.79 13.21
CA HIS A 252 10.48 3.40 13.14
C HIS A 252 11.56 2.46 12.59
N PRO A 253 12.11 1.52 13.39
CA PRO A 253 13.24 0.69 12.97
C PRO A 253 12.92 -0.23 11.79
N GLY A 254 11.71 -0.83 11.74
CA GLY A 254 11.26 -1.64 10.62
C GLY A 254 11.24 -0.87 9.29
N VAL A 255 10.65 0.33 9.28
CA VAL A 255 10.62 1.22 8.11
C VAL A 255 12.04 1.58 7.65
N GLN A 256 12.92 1.94 8.58
CA GLN A 256 14.33 2.25 8.26
C GLN A 256 15.04 1.04 7.64
N ALA A 257 14.88 -0.15 8.22
CA ALA A 257 15.51 -1.37 7.74
C ALA A 257 15.04 -1.74 6.33
N ILE A 258 13.74 -1.58 6.03
CA ILE A 258 13.18 -1.80 4.70
C ILE A 258 13.77 -0.82 3.69
N ALA A 259 13.74 0.48 3.98
CA ALA A 259 14.24 1.51 3.09
C ALA A 259 15.74 1.32 2.78
N MET A 260 16.55 0.98 3.80
CA MET A 260 17.98 0.75 3.61
C MET A 260 18.27 -0.58 2.91
N THR A 261 17.45 -1.62 3.11
CA THR A 261 17.55 -2.85 2.30
C THR A 261 17.31 -2.55 0.83
N VAL A 262 16.25 -1.80 0.52
CA VAL A 262 15.97 -1.38 -0.87
C VAL A 262 17.12 -0.54 -1.41
N TYR A 263 17.62 0.44 -0.66
CA TYR A 263 18.67 1.33 -1.13
C TYR A 263 20.04 0.63 -1.31
N GLU A 264 20.51 -0.13 -0.32
CA GLU A 264 21.86 -0.71 -0.35
C GLU A 264 21.90 -2.08 -1.04
N GLN A 265 20.94 -2.97 -0.74
CA GLN A 265 20.99 -4.36 -1.22
C GLN A 265 20.36 -4.51 -2.61
N ASN A 266 19.24 -3.82 -2.86
CA ASN A 266 18.57 -3.89 -4.17
C ASN A 266 19.12 -2.84 -5.15
N ASN A 267 20.11 -2.04 -4.73
CA ASN A 267 20.58 -0.86 -5.46
C ASN A 267 19.42 0.09 -5.84
N GLY A 268 18.37 0.14 -5.02
CA GLY A 268 17.09 0.79 -5.30
C GLY A 268 17.08 2.31 -5.11
N ILE A 269 15.92 2.94 -5.23
CA ILE A 269 15.76 4.40 -5.01
C ILE A 269 15.12 4.65 -3.64
N VAL A 270 15.58 5.69 -2.95
CA VAL A 270 14.87 6.30 -1.83
C VAL A 270 14.33 7.63 -2.30
N SER A 271 13.03 7.84 -2.17
CA SER A 271 12.38 9.08 -2.59
C SER A 271 11.43 9.62 -1.54
N SER A 272 11.25 10.94 -1.50
CA SER A 272 10.26 11.59 -0.65
C SER A 272 9.66 12.84 -1.31
N VAL A 273 8.50 13.28 -0.81
CA VAL A 273 7.91 14.56 -1.22
C VAL A 273 7.33 15.29 -0.01
N CYS A 274 7.39 16.62 -0.01
CA CYS A 274 6.75 17.47 1.00
C CYS A 274 7.26 17.14 2.42
N HIS A 275 6.36 16.88 3.38
CA HIS A 275 6.71 16.39 4.71
C HIS A 275 7.18 14.94 4.74
N GLY A 276 7.01 14.17 3.67
CA GLY A 276 7.54 12.81 3.55
C GLY A 276 9.06 12.76 3.72
N THR A 277 9.75 13.87 3.46
CA THR A 277 11.20 14.02 3.74
C THR A 277 11.55 13.82 5.22
N ALA A 278 10.61 14.04 6.14
CA ALA A 278 10.80 13.69 7.55
C ALA A 278 11.16 12.21 7.74
N GLY A 279 10.61 11.31 6.92
CA GLY A 279 10.87 9.87 7.00
C GLY A 279 12.30 9.44 6.64
N ILE A 280 13.07 10.29 5.94
CA ILE A 280 14.42 9.94 5.49
C ILE A 280 15.54 10.53 6.35
N VAL A 281 15.22 11.45 7.28
CA VAL A 281 16.23 12.25 8.01
C VAL A 281 17.15 11.44 8.92
N ASN A 282 16.70 10.27 9.35
CA ASN A 282 17.46 9.38 10.24
C ASN A 282 17.95 8.10 9.53
N LEU A 283 17.71 7.95 8.22
CA LEU A 283 18.22 6.80 7.48
C LEU A 283 19.74 6.83 7.49
N LYS A 284 20.34 5.69 7.81
CA LYS A 284 21.80 5.51 7.87
C LYS A 284 22.23 4.40 6.94
N LEU A 285 23.32 4.65 6.24
CA LEU A 285 24.04 3.66 5.46
C LEU A 285 24.71 2.64 6.40
N SER A 286 25.08 1.50 5.85
CA SER A 286 25.84 0.45 6.55
C SER A 286 27.18 0.92 7.14
N ASN A 287 27.76 2.00 6.61
CA ASN A 287 28.96 2.65 7.15
C ASN A 287 28.69 3.56 8.36
N GLY A 288 27.43 3.75 8.76
CA GLY A 288 27.00 4.58 9.88
C GLY A 288 26.73 6.05 9.56
N GLU A 289 27.05 6.52 8.34
CA GLU A 289 26.73 7.87 7.88
C GLU A 289 25.23 8.00 7.59
N TYR A 290 24.69 9.21 7.75
CA TYR A 290 23.32 9.49 7.33
C TYR A 290 23.23 9.43 5.81
N LEU A 291 22.15 8.84 5.28
CA LEU A 291 21.87 8.77 3.84
C LEU A 291 21.91 10.16 3.18
N VAL A 292 21.47 11.18 3.93
CA VAL A 292 21.39 12.57 3.47
C VAL A 292 22.73 13.33 3.56
N ALA A 293 23.75 12.76 4.20
CA ALA A 293 25.03 13.44 4.39
C ALA A 293 25.73 13.72 3.05
N ASN A 294 26.14 14.97 2.83
CA ASN A 294 26.73 15.48 1.59
C ASN A 294 25.83 15.28 0.35
N ARG A 295 24.52 15.14 0.53
CA ARG A 295 23.54 15.00 -0.56
C ARG A 295 22.67 16.23 -0.65
N ARG A 296 22.22 16.53 -1.87
CA ARG A 296 21.17 17.51 -2.11
C ARG A 296 19.82 16.90 -1.79
N VAL A 297 19.04 17.59 -0.96
CA VAL A 297 17.74 17.11 -0.49
C VAL A 297 16.73 18.24 -0.53
N SER A 298 15.51 17.94 -0.91
CA SER A 298 14.36 18.84 -0.82
C SER A 298 13.25 18.25 0.05
N GLY A 299 12.30 19.09 0.41
CA GLY A 299 11.15 18.78 1.25
C GLY A 299 10.34 20.05 1.49
N TYR A 300 9.28 19.97 2.29
CA TYR A 300 8.54 21.18 2.63
C TYR A 300 9.42 22.11 3.47
N PRO A 301 9.74 23.34 3.00
CA PRO A 301 10.70 24.19 3.70
C PRO A 301 10.16 24.70 5.03
N ASP A 302 11.03 24.77 6.04
CA ASP A 302 10.69 25.28 7.37
C ASP A 302 10.15 26.72 7.32
N SER A 303 10.73 27.56 6.46
CA SER A 303 10.27 28.93 6.21
C SER A 303 8.90 29.00 5.52
N PHE A 304 8.45 27.88 4.94
CA PHE A 304 7.15 27.76 4.31
C PHE A 304 6.04 27.30 5.25
N GLU A 305 6.39 26.88 6.46
CA GLU A 305 5.41 26.63 7.50
C GLU A 305 4.65 27.88 7.91
N ARG A 306 3.38 27.71 8.33
CA ARG A 306 2.58 28.83 8.80
C ARG A 306 3.00 29.21 10.21
N ALA A 307 3.82 30.25 10.31
CA ALA A 307 4.29 30.79 11.60
C ALA A 307 3.14 30.95 12.61
N GLY A 308 3.33 30.41 13.81
CA GLY A 308 2.35 30.47 14.91
C GLY A 308 1.18 29.50 14.79
N ALA A 309 1.15 28.61 13.79
CA ALA A 309 0.13 27.57 13.74
C ALA A 309 0.28 26.57 14.89
N GLU A 310 -0.84 26.18 15.51
CA GLU A 310 -0.85 25.26 16.65
C GLU A 310 -0.16 23.92 16.36
N TYR A 311 -0.34 23.37 15.16
CA TYR A 311 0.27 22.10 14.77
C TYR A 311 1.81 22.11 14.79
N LEU A 312 2.45 23.27 14.65
CA LEU A 312 3.92 23.37 14.68
C LEU A 312 4.48 23.08 16.07
N LYS A 313 3.71 23.32 17.13
CA LYS A 313 4.13 23.01 18.51
C LYS A 313 4.29 21.51 18.73
N GLU A 314 3.59 20.71 17.93
CA GLU A 314 3.60 19.25 17.97
C GLU A 314 4.69 18.65 17.08
N PHE A 315 5.33 19.43 16.20
CA PHE A 315 6.36 18.89 15.31
C PHE A 315 7.56 18.39 16.13
N PRO A 316 8.02 17.14 15.94
CA PRO A 316 9.17 16.62 16.68
C PRO A 316 10.49 17.27 16.23
N PHE A 317 10.50 17.87 15.04
CA PHE A 317 11.61 18.64 14.47
C PHE A 317 11.16 19.43 13.25
N MET A 318 12.00 20.37 12.82
CA MET A 318 11.90 21.06 11.54
C MET A 318 12.73 20.29 10.49
N ILE A 319 12.19 20.06 9.29
CA ILE A 319 12.80 19.15 8.31
C ILE A 319 14.12 19.72 7.78
N GLY A 320 14.12 20.99 7.37
CA GLY A 320 15.30 21.63 6.80
C GLY A 320 16.47 21.63 7.79
N GLU A 321 16.22 22.15 8.99
CA GLU A 321 17.19 22.12 10.08
C GLU A 321 17.69 20.69 10.39
N ARG A 322 16.79 19.71 10.42
CA ARG A 322 17.17 18.33 10.67
C ARG A 322 18.05 17.77 9.55
N ILE A 323 17.77 18.06 8.28
CA ILE A 323 18.61 17.62 7.17
C ILE A 323 20.02 18.24 7.27
N GLU A 324 20.10 19.54 7.53
CA GLU A 324 21.38 20.28 7.64
C GLU A 324 22.24 19.76 8.80
N THR A 325 21.64 19.54 9.98
CA THR A 325 22.35 18.96 11.14
C THR A 325 22.84 17.52 10.91
N ARG A 326 22.30 16.83 9.91
CA ARG A 326 22.74 15.49 9.45
C ARG A 326 23.74 15.56 8.31
N GLY A 327 24.21 16.77 7.95
CA GLY A 327 25.20 17.03 6.92
C GLY A 327 24.62 17.09 5.50
N GLY A 328 23.30 17.15 5.33
CA GLY A 328 22.66 17.32 4.03
C GLY A 328 22.60 18.78 3.59
N ASP A 329 22.51 18.98 2.28
CA ASP A 329 22.32 20.29 1.64
C ASP A 329 20.83 20.45 1.29
N PHE A 330 20.08 21.12 2.18
CA PHE A 330 18.65 21.31 2.01
C PHE A 330 18.34 22.45 1.03
N ARG A 331 17.68 22.12 -0.08
CA ARG A 331 17.38 23.03 -1.18
C ARG A 331 15.88 23.08 -1.48
N TYR A 332 15.42 24.28 -1.80
CA TYR A 332 14.04 24.53 -2.16
C TYR A 332 13.95 25.70 -3.14
N GLY A 333 12.91 25.67 -3.98
CA GLY A 333 12.54 26.71 -4.91
C GLY A 333 11.45 27.61 -4.37
N GLU A 334 10.75 28.28 -5.28
CA GLU A 334 9.66 29.19 -4.93
C GLU A 334 8.50 28.47 -4.23
N ARG A 335 7.79 29.22 -3.37
CA ARG A 335 6.57 28.73 -2.71
C ARG A 335 5.50 28.44 -3.75
N ASN A 336 4.77 27.33 -3.57
CA ASN A 336 3.68 26.89 -4.47
C ASN A 336 4.14 26.63 -5.92
N LYS A 337 5.39 26.21 -6.11
CA LYS A 337 5.92 25.72 -7.39
C LYS A 337 6.50 24.33 -7.21
N PRO A 338 6.49 23.48 -8.26
CA PRO A 338 7.21 22.22 -8.22
C PRO A 338 8.72 22.48 -8.12
N PHE A 339 9.41 21.69 -7.30
CA PHE A 339 10.86 21.70 -7.18
C PHE A 339 11.32 20.30 -6.76
N VAL A 340 12.34 19.78 -7.45
CA VAL A 340 12.83 18.41 -7.28
C VAL A 340 14.35 18.43 -7.24
N GLU A 341 14.94 17.72 -6.27
CA GLU A 341 16.36 17.40 -6.23
C GLU A 341 16.57 15.93 -6.59
N ILE A 342 17.47 15.68 -7.55
CA ILE A 342 17.88 14.36 -8.00
C ILE A 342 19.37 14.21 -7.68
N ASP A 343 19.70 13.42 -6.66
CA ASP A 343 21.06 13.11 -6.25
C ASP A 343 21.30 11.60 -6.35
N GLY A 344 21.57 11.13 -7.57
CA GLY A 344 21.71 9.72 -7.88
C GLY A 344 20.42 8.94 -7.59
N ARG A 345 20.44 8.11 -6.54
CA ARG A 345 19.32 7.27 -6.11
C ARG A 345 18.51 7.87 -4.94
N LEU A 346 18.81 9.11 -4.56
CA LEU A 346 18.03 9.90 -3.62
C LEU A 346 17.27 10.98 -4.39
N ILE A 347 15.93 10.90 -4.42
CA ILE A 347 15.08 11.78 -5.25
C ILE A 347 14.00 12.42 -4.38
N THR A 348 14.04 13.74 -4.22
CA THR A 348 13.19 14.42 -3.24
C THR A 348 12.47 15.63 -3.82
N GLY A 349 11.23 15.86 -3.41
CA GLY A 349 10.39 16.95 -3.91
C GLY A 349 9.87 17.88 -2.81
N GLN A 350 9.70 19.15 -3.13
CA GLN A 350 9.39 20.19 -2.14
C GLN A 350 7.95 20.13 -1.60
N ASN A 351 6.96 19.81 -2.43
CA ASN A 351 5.54 19.92 -2.08
C ASN A 351 4.67 19.07 -3.01
N TYR A 352 3.35 19.05 -2.78
CA TYR A 352 2.41 18.25 -3.58
C TYR A 352 2.44 18.51 -5.10
N LEU A 353 2.83 19.70 -5.56
CA LEU A 353 2.96 19.99 -7.00
C LEU A 353 4.15 19.26 -7.61
N SER A 354 5.08 18.79 -6.77
CA SER A 354 6.28 18.07 -7.19
C SER A 354 6.05 16.57 -7.34
N SER A 355 4.91 16.02 -6.90
CA SER A 355 4.67 14.57 -6.85
C SER A 355 4.80 13.87 -8.21
N VAL A 356 4.29 14.48 -9.28
CA VAL A 356 4.43 13.92 -10.64
C VAL A 356 5.90 13.94 -11.07
N ALA A 357 6.57 15.10 -10.93
CA ALA A 357 7.97 15.25 -11.33
C ALA A 357 8.92 14.32 -10.55
N VAL A 358 8.66 14.08 -9.27
CA VAL A 358 9.41 13.10 -8.46
C VAL A 358 9.19 11.68 -9.01
N ALA A 359 7.94 11.28 -9.26
CA ALA A 359 7.64 9.95 -9.79
C ALA A 359 8.25 9.74 -11.18
N GLU A 360 8.18 10.74 -12.07
CA GLU A 360 8.83 10.72 -13.39
C GLU A 360 10.35 10.58 -13.28
N ALA A 361 11.00 11.34 -12.38
CA ALA A 361 12.44 11.22 -12.15
C ALA A 361 12.84 9.83 -11.61
N MET A 362 12.02 9.24 -10.74
CA MET A 362 12.24 7.86 -10.27
C MET A 362 12.18 6.87 -11.43
N ILE A 363 11.17 6.97 -12.29
CA ILE A 363 11.02 6.10 -13.48
C ILE A 363 12.23 6.25 -14.39
N GLU A 364 12.67 7.48 -14.68
CA GLU A 364 13.85 7.72 -15.53
C GLU A 364 15.12 7.08 -14.96
N VAL A 365 15.32 7.11 -13.64
CA VAL A 365 16.47 6.48 -12.98
C VAL A 365 16.35 4.95 -12.94
N LEU A 366 15.13 4.39 -12.90
CA LEU A 366 14.92 2.94 -12.96
C LEU A 366 15.13 2.39 -14.38
N GLU A 367 14.67 3.09 -15.41
CA GLU A 367 14.76 2.64 -16.81
C GLU A 367 16.18 2.71 -17.41
N LYS A 368 17.10 3.46 -16.78
CA LYS A 368 18.51 3.57 -17.23
C LYS A 368 19.44 2.48 -16.67
N ARG A 369 18.92 1.50 -15.93
CA ARG A 369 19.72 0.52 -15.18
C ARG A 369 20.11 -0.72 -15.97
#